data_AF-A0A843SL62-F1
#
_entry.id   AF-A0A843SL62-F1
#
_cell.length_a   1.000
_cell.length_b   1.000
_cell.length_c   1.000
_cell.angle_alpha   90.00
_cell.angle_beta   90.00
_cell.angle_gamma   90.00
#
_symmetry.space_group_name_H-M   'P 1'
#
loop_
_entity.id
_entity.type
_entity.pdbx_description
1 polymer ?
#
loop_
_entity_poly.entity_id
_entity_poly.type
_entity_poly.pdbx_seq_one_letter_code
_entity_poly.pdbx_strand_id
1 'polypeptide(L)'
;MSRHVSFGIFSTMVTLLAHSMMMFYLIGKGKAVKDAMAEGQLTGDHYRRIAAARKPVFSIGTWAMAATIVAALLGASVDTGVLPPVVHGLIAYGAIACNLAALKIEIDALSASSRIVDEVNHLLGS
;
A
#
# COMPACT_ATOMS: atom_id res chain seq x y z
N MET A 1 -16.01 8.02 -24.64
CA MET A 1 -15.13 8.79 -23.73
C MET A 1 -15.61 8.76 -22.28
N SER A 2 -16.85 9.15 -21.97
CA SER A 2 -17.40 9.17 -20.59
C SER A 2 -17.16 7.90 -19.73
N ARG A 3 -17.34 6.69 -20.29
CA ARG A 3 -17.12 5.42 -19.53
C ARG A 3 -15.68 5.22 -19.06
N HIS A 4 -14.70 5.68 -19.83
CA HIS A 4 -13.27 5.57 -19.49
C HIS A 4 -12.94 6.46 -18.29
N VAL A 5 -13.49 7.68 -18.25
CA VAL A 5 -13.30 8.62 -17.14
C VAL A 5 -13.92 8.07 -15.85
N SER A 6 -15.18 7.62 -15.90
CA SER A 6 -15.84 7.04 -14.71
C SER A 6 -15.10 5.81 -14.18
N PHE A 7 -14.62 4.93 -15.08
CA PHE A 7 -13.83 3.76 -14.68
C PHE A 7 -12.47 4.17 -14.08
N GLY A 8 -11.81 5.18 -14.64
CA GLY A 8 -10.54 5.71 -14.13
C GLY A 8 -10.67 6.30 -12.72
N ILE A 9 -11.71 7.10 -12.47
CA ILE A 9 -12.00 7.67 -11.14
C ILE A 9 -12.31 6.55 -10.14
N PHE A 10 -13.19 5.61 -10.51
CA PHE A 10 -13.56 4.49 -9.65
C PHE A 10 -12.34 3.62 -9.31
N SER A 11 -11.53 3.26 -10.30
CA SER A 11 -10.30 2.49 -10.10
C SER A 11 -9.30 3.23 -9.20
N THR A 12 -9.16 4.53 -9.38
CA THR A 12 -8.31 5.37 -8.52
C THR A 12 -8.78 5.34 -7.07
N MET A 13 -10.08 5.53 -6.83
CA MET A 13 -10.67 5.46 -5.49
C MET A 13 -10.43 4.10 -4.82
N VAL A 14 -10.69 3.00 -5.52
CA VAL A 14 -10.46 1.64 -5.00
C VAL A 14 -8.98 1.40 -4.71
N THR A 15 -8.08 1.87 -5.57
CA THR A 15 -6.63 1.70 -5.41
C THR A 15 -6.10 2.49 -4.20
N LEU A 16 -6.51 3.74 -4.05
CA LEU A 16 -6.16 4.56 -2.88
C LEU A 16 -6.71 3.95 -1.58
N LEU A 17 -7.94 3.44 -1.61
CA LEU A 17 -8.55 2.77 -0.49
C LEU A 17 -7.75 1.51 -0.11
N ALA A 18 -7.37 0.68 -1.09
CA ALA A 18 -6.60 -0.54 -0.85
C ALA A 18 -5.25 -0.25 -0.17
N HIS A 19 -4.47 0.70 -0.71
CA HIS A 19 -3.20 1.12 -0.10
C HIS A 19 -3.40 1.68 1.32
N SER A 20 -4.45 2.48 1.53
CA SER A 20 -4.76 3.05 2.85
C SER A 20 -5.11 1.95 3.85
N MET A 21 -5.97 1.01 3.47
CA MET A 21 -6.34 -0.15 4.30
C MET A 21 -5.12 -0.99 4.64
N MET A 22 -4.23 -1.22 3.67
CA MET A 22 -3.00 -1.98 3.87
C MET A 22 -2.06 -1.32 4.90
N MET A 23 -1.88 0.01 4.81
CA MET A 23 -1.12 0.78 5.79
C MET A 23 -1.74 0.68 7.21
N PHE A 24 -3.05 0.86 7.34
CA PHE A 24 -3.74 0.75 8.64
C PHE A 24 -3.66 -0.67 9.21
N TYR A 25 -3.79 -1.69 8.36
CA TYR A 25 -3.65 -3.09 8.75
C TYR A 25 -2.27 -3.37 9.36
N LEU A 26 -1.20 -2.91 8.72
CA LEU A 26 0.17 -3.09 9.23
C LEU A 26 0.49 -2.24 10.47
N ILE A 27 -0.19 -1.10 10.65
CA ILE A 27 -0.15 -0.35 11.92
C ILE A 27 -0.76 -1.19 13.03
N GLY A 28 -1.97 -1.70 12.79
CA GLY A 28 -2.71 -2.55 13.74
C GLY A 28 -1.92 -3.80 14.13
N LYS A 29 -1.38 -4.54 13.16
CA LYS A 29 -0.53 -5.72 13.40
C LYS A 29 0.72 -5.38 14.20
N GLY A 30 1.41 -4.28 13.90
CA GLY A 30 2.57 -3.84 14.65
C GLY A 30 2.25 -3.48 16.11
N LYS A 31 1.07 -2.92 16.38
CA LYS A 31 0.60 -2.67 17.74
C LYS A 31 0.28 -3.98 18.46
N ALA A 32 -0.47 -4.89 17.82
CA ALA A 32 -0.81 -6.19 18.41
C ALA A 32 0.43 -7.01 18.80
N VAL A 33 1.46 -7.05 17.94
CA VAL A 33 2.74 -7.70 18.26
C VAL A 33 3.42 -7.04 19.47
N LYS A 34 3.42 -5.71 19.53
CA LYS A 34 4.02 -4.97 20.67
C LYS A 34 3.31 -5.31 21.98
N ASP A 35 1.98 -5.29 21.96
CA ASP A 35 1.14 -5.53 23.13
C ASP A 35 1.31 -6.99 23.60
N ALA A 36 1.28 -7.96 22.68
CA ALA A 36 1.50 -9.38 22.97
C ALA A 36 2.90 -9.68 23.55
N MET A 37 3.95 -9.03 23.03
CA MET A 37 5.29 -9.14 23.61
C MET A 37 5.36 -8.58 25.04
N ALA A 38 4.68 -7.44 25.30
CA ALA A 38 4.66 -6.83 26.61
C ALA A 38 3.90 -7.71 27.63
N GLU A 39 2.76 -8.28 27.22
CA GLU A 39 1.95 -9.19 28.04
C GLU A 39 2.69 -10.49 28.36
N GLY A 40 3.35 -11.09 27.36
CA GLY A 40 4.14 -12.32 27.54
C GLY A 40 5.52 -12.12 28.15
N GLN A 41 5.89 -10.88 28.51
CA GLN A 41 7.24 -10.51 28.97
C GLN A 41 8.36 -10.99 28.03
N LEU A 42 8.06 -11.04 26.73
CA LEU A 42 8.96 -11.54 25.70
C LEU A 42 10.01 -10.48 25.39
N THR A 43 11.28 -10.88 25.45
CA THR A 43 12.40 -10.06 24.98
C THR A 43 12.76 -10.49 23.56
N GLY A 44 12.99 -9.52 22.67
CA GLY A 44 13.27 -9.83 21.27
C GLY A 44 13.13 -8.61 20.37
N ASP A 45 13.34 -8.80 19.08
CA ASP A 45 13.31 -7.74 18.09
C ASP A 45 12.10 -7.81 17.13
N HIS A 46 11.09 -8.63 17.44
CA HIS A 46 9.89 -8.81 16.60
C HIS A 46 9.18 -7.49 16.30
N TYR A 47 9.06 -6.58 17.29
CA TYR A 47 8.51 -5.24 17.07
C TYR A 47 9.34 -4.39 16.09
N ARG A 48 10.68 -4.50 16.15
CA ARG A 48 11.56 -3.81 15.21
C ARG A 48 11.46 -4.41 13.81
N ARG A 49 11.35 -5.74 13.71
CA ARG A 49 11.17 -6.46 12.43
C ARG A 49 9.86 -6.11 11.76
N ILE A 50 8.74 -6.03 12.50
CA ILE A 50 7.45 -5.64 11.91
C ILE A 50 7.43 -4.16 11.50
N ALA A 51 8.11 -3.29 12.28
CA ALA A 51 8.29 -1.89 11.90
C ALA A 51 9.14 -1.73 10.62
N ALA A 52 10.19 -2.54 10.46
CA ALA A 52 11.02 -2.56 9.26
C ALA A 52 10.23 -3.09 8.04
N ALA A 53 9.44 -4.15 8.21
CA ALA A 53 8.65 -4.76 7.14
C ALA A 53 7.59 -3.80 6.57
N ARG A 54 6.96 -2.97 7.40
CA ARG A 54 5.95 -2.01 6.94
C ARG A 54 6.51 -0.71 6.37
N LYS A 55 7.74 -0.31 6.73
CA LYS A 55 8.37 0.94 6.26
C LYS A 55 8.30 1.15 4.73
N PRO A 56 8.65 0.16 3.88
CA PRO A 56 8.57 0.34 2.43
C PRO A 56 7.13 0.47 1.91
N VAL A 57 6.13 -0.13 2.59
CA VAL A 57 4.70 0.06 2.26
C VAL A 57 4.30 1.52 2.41
N PHE A 58 4.69 2.17 3.51
CA PHE A 58 4.42 3.61 3.69
C PHE A 58 5.14 4.47 2.64
N SER A 59 6.39 4.17 2.34
CA SER A 59 7.14 5.01 1.40
C SER A 59 6.70 4.82 -0.05
N ILE A 60 6.77 3.59 -0.55
CA ILE A 60 6.51 3.28 -1.96
C ILE A 60 5.01 3.27 -2.25
N GLY A 61 4.19 2.83 -1.30
CA GLY A 61 2.73 2.93 -1.41
C GLY A 61 2.26 4.38 -1.56
N THR A 62 2.79 5.32 -0.78
CA THR A 62 2.44 6.75 -0.94
C THR A 62 2.83 7.29 -2.31
N TRP A 63 3.99 6.90 -2.86
CA TRP A 63 4.37 7.29 -4.22
C TRP A 63 3.46 6.67 -5.29
N ALA A 64 3.06 5.41 -5.14
CA ALA A 64 2.10 4.78 -6.05
C ALA A 64 0.73 5.46 -5.99
N MET A 65 0.24 5.79 -4.79
CA MET A 65 -0.98 6.57 -4.59
C MET A 65 -0.89 7.94 -5.27
N ALA A 66 0.21 8.69 -5.07
CA ALA A 66 0.42 9.98 -5.70
C ALA A 66 0.44 9.90 -7.23
N ALA A 67 1.16 8.91 -7.79
CA ALA A 67 1.21 8.68 -9.23
C ALA A 67 -0.19 8.37 -9.80
N THR A 68 -1.00 7.61 -9.07
CA THR A 68 -2.37 7.27 -9.47
C THR A 68 -3.28 8.50 -9.48
N ILE A 69 -3.18 9.36 -8.45
CA ILE A 69 -3.92 10.63 -8.39
C ILE A 69 -3.54 11.52 -9.56
N VAL A 70 -2.23 11.67 -9.84
CA VAL A 70 -1.74 12.48 -10.97
C VAL A 70 -2.27 11.93 -12.29
N ALA A 71 -2.21 10.61 -12.51
CA ALA A 71 -2.75 9.99 -13.72
C ALA A 71 -4.26 10.27 -13.90
N ALA A 72 -5.04 10.19 -12.82
CA ALA A 72 -6.47 10.46 -12.83
C ALA A 72 -6.81 11.93 -13.14
N LEU A 73 -6.11 12.88 -12.50
CA LEU A 73 -6.30 14.32 -12.74
C LEU A 73 -5.95 14.73 -14.17
N LEU A 74 -4.87 14.17 -14.71
CA LEU A 74 -4.47 14.42 -16.10
C LEU A 74 -5.42 13.76 -17.09
N GLY A 75 -5.98 12.59 -16.76
CA GLY A 75 -7.03 11.95 -17.55
C GLY A 75 -8.27 12.84 -17.69
N ALA A 76 -8.69 13.50 -16.61
CA ALA A 76 -9.77 14.48 -16.64
C ALA A 76 -9.39 15.73 -17.48
N SER A 77 -8.11 16.11 -17.51
CA SER A 77 -7.62 17.27 -18.26
C SER A 77 -7.47 17.02 -19.78
N VAL A 78 -7.29 15.77 -20.20
CA VAL A 78 -7.37 15.39 -21.62
C VAL A 78 -8.81 15.50 -22.12
N ASP A 79 -9.79 15.16 -21.29
CA ASP A 79 -11.23 15.26 -21.62
C ASP A 79 -11.67 16.73 -21.84
N THR A 80 -10.99 17.70 -21.21
CA THR A 80 -11.21 19.14 -21.42
C THR A 80 -10.39 19.76 -22.56
N GLY A 81 -9.55 18.97 -23.25
CA GLY A 81 -8.74 19.41 -24.39
C GLY A 81 -7.46 20.17 -24.04
N VAL A 82 -7.10 20.26 -22.75
CA VAL A 82 -5.93 21.03 -22.29
C VAL A 82 -4.61 20.26 -22.46
N LEU A 83 -4.66 18.92 -22.52
CA LEU A 83 -3.48 18.04 -22.57
C LEU A 83 -3.55 17.03 -23.73
N PRO A 84 -2.41 16.70 -24.38
CA PRO A 84 -2.37 15.66 -25.40
C PRO A 84 -2.61 14.26 -24.81
N PRO A 85 -3.36 13.37 -25.49
CA PRO A 85 -3.64 12.01 -25.02
C PRO A 85 -2.40 11.15 -24.76
N VAL A 86 -1.32 11.38 -25.52
CA VAL A 86 -0.06 10.63 -25.39
C VAL A 86 0.58 10.85 -24.02
N VAL A 87 0.53 12.08 -23.49
CA VAL A 87 1.10 12.41 -22.18
C VAL A 87 0.35 11.68 -21.06
N HIS A 88 -0.99 11.66 -21.14
CA HIS A 88 -1.80 10.88 -20.21
C HIS A 88 -1.48 9.38 -20.30
N GLY A 89 -1.33 8.83 -21.51
CA GLY A 89 -0.96 7.43 -21.70
C GLY A 89 0.36 7.04 -21.01
N LEU A 90 1.41 7.84 -21.20
CA LEU A 90 2.72 7.59 -20.57
C LEU A 90 2.63 7.61 -19.04
N ILE A 91 1.91 8.58 -18.49
CA ILE A 91 1.74 8.72 -17.03
C ILE A 91 0.88 7.60 -16.47
N ALA A 92 -0.15 7.16 -17.21
CA ALA A 92 -0.98 6.03 -16.82
C ALA A 92 -0.15 4.72 -16.76
N TYR A 93 0.68 4.45 -17.76
CA TYR A 93 1.60 3.30 -17.72
C TYR A 93 2.59 3.38 -16.56
N GLY A 94 3.13 4.58 -16.28
CA GLY A 94 3.99 4.82 -15.12
C GLY A 94 3.27 4.54 -13.79
N ALA A 95 2.04 5.03 -13.65
CA ALA A 95 1.22 4.76 -12.47
C ALA A 95 0.95 3.25 -12.29
N ILE A 96 0.62 2.53 -13.37
CA ILE A 96 0.44 1.07 -13.33
C ILE A 96 1.72 0.39 -12.83
N ALA A 97 2.88 0.75 -13.38
CA ALA A 97 4.16 0.18 -12.95
C ALA A 97 4.45 0.45 -11.46
N CYS A 98 4.21 1.67 -10.98
CA CYS A 98 4.35 2.03 -9.56
C CYS A 98 3.42 1.20 -8.66
N ASN A 99 2.16 1.01 -9.06
CA ASN A 99 1.20 0.21 -8.29
C ASN A 99 1.58 -1.26 -8.26
N LEU A 100 2.10 -1.83 -9.36
CA LEU A 100 2.61 -3.21 -9.38
C LEU A 100 3.83 -3.39 -8.47
N ALA A 101 4.73 -2.40 -8.43
CA ALA A 101 5.86 -2.41 -7.50
C ALA A 101 5.39 -2.32 -6.05
N ALA A 102 4.44 -1.41 -5.74
CA ALA A 102 3.83 -1.28 -4.42
C ALA A 102 3.14 -2.57 -3.99
N LEU A 103 2.36 -3.20 -4.88
CA LEU A 103 1.69 -4.47 -4.60
C LEU A 103 2.66 -5.58 -4.19
N LYS A 104 3.80 -5.70 -4.87
CA LYS A 104 4.84 -6.67 -4.48
C LYS A 104 5.34 -6.42 -3.06
N ILE A 105 5.66 -5.17 -2.74
CA ILE A 105 6.13 -4.76 -1.42
C ILE A 105 5.08 -5.02 -0.34
N GLU A 106 3.80 -4.79 -0.65
CA GLU A 106 2.70 -5.08 0.27
C GLU A 106 2.56 -6.58 0.55
N ILE A 107 2.65 -7.42 -0.47
CA ILE A 107 2.63 -8.89 -0.31
C ILE A 107 3.82 -9.36 0.53
N ASP A 108 5.01 -8.83 0.29
CA ASP A 108 6.21 -9.16 1.07
C ASP A 108 6.04 -8.73 2.53
N ALA A 109 5.50 -7.53 2.77
CA ALA A 109 5.23 -7.02 4.11
C ALA A 109 4.15 -7.83 4.85
N LEU A 110 3.09 -8.27 4.16
CA LEU A 110 2.07 -9.16 4.71
C LEU A 110 2.68 -10.49 5.14
N SER A 111 3.46 -11.10 4.25
CA SER A 111 4.11 -12.39 4.48
C SER A 111 5.09 -12.31 5.66
N ALA A 112 5.91 -11.26 5.72
CA ALA A 112 6.81 -11.01 6.82
C ALA A 112 6.06 -10.75 8.13
N SER A 113 4.99 -9.95 8.10
CA SER A 113 4.16 -9.68 9.28
C SER A 113 3.46 -10.93 9.79
N SER A 114 2.97 -11.82 8.91
CA SER A 114 2.36 -13.08 9.32
C SER A 114 3.37 -13.95 10.05
N ARG A 115 4.55 -14.15 9.46
CA ARG A 115 5.62 -14.94 10.08
C ARG A 115 6.01 -14.43 11.46
N ILE A 116 6.13 -13.12 11.63
CA ILE A 116 6.46 -12.51 12.92
C ILE A 116 5.34 -12.74 13.96
N VAL A 117 4.08 -12.64 13.54
CA VAL A 117 2.94 -12.93 14.42
C VAL A 117 2.94 -14.40 14.83
N ASP A 118 3.19 -15.32 13.89
CA ASP A 118 3.24 -16.75 14.17
C ASP A 118 4.39 -17.11 15.13
N GLU A 119 5.56 -16.49 14.97
CA GLU A 119 6.69 -16.62 15.90
C GLU A 119 6.30 -16.16 17.32
N VAL A 120 5.64 -15.00 17.44
CA VAL A 120 5.21 -14.47 18.74
C VAL A 120 4.15 -15.37 19.38
N ASN A 121 3.16 -15.83 18.60
CA ASN A 121 2.14 -16.76 19.09
C ASN A 121 2.76 -18.07 19.62
N HIS A 122 3.72 -18.64 18.89
CA HIS A 122 4.44 -19.83 19.34
C HIS A 122 5.22 -19.58 20.66
N LEU A 123 5.82 -18.40 20.84
CA LEU A 123 6.50 -18.04 22.08
C LEU A 123 5.54 -17.84 23.26
N LEU A 124 4.30 -17.44 22.99
CA LEU A 124 3.24 -17.29 23.99
C LEU A 124 2.55 -18.62 24.33
N GLY A 125 2.84 -19.70 23.60
CA GLY A 125 2.19 -21.00 23.79
C GLY A 125 0.73 -21.02 23.34
N SER A 126 0.34 -20.11 22.43
CA SER A 126 -1.03 -19.94 21.91
C SER A 126 -1.11 -20.14 20.41
#